data_AF-X1HJ74-F1
#
_entry.id   AF-X1HJ74-F1
#
_cell.length_a   1.000
_cell.length_b   1.000
_cell.length_c   1.000
_cell.angle_alpha   90.00
_cell.angle_beta   90.00
_cell.angle_gamma   90.00
#
_symmetry.space_group_name_H-M   'P 1'
#
loop_
_entity.id
_entity.type
_entity.pdbx_description
1 polymer ?
#
loop_
_entity_poly.entity_id
_entity_poly.type
_entity_poly.pdbx_seq_one_letter_code
_entity_poly.pdbx_strand_id
1 'polypeptide(L)'
;HWKLSTMPFEIQPFWYEPQGFPDILEFPFQGYIDCVWRDIHGYDKTEEYLNLVKTEIDYIVEKDLSWSYAQHDWSSIKGDPKMIVTKTIIEYALEKGVNIISYSDYYKKMAKSNRY
;
A
#
# COMPACT_ATOMS: atom_id res chain seq x y z
N HIS A 1 -8.91 -24.40 -2.86
CA HIS A 1 -8.21 -23.43 -2.00
C HIS A 1 -7.75 -22.26 -2.87
N TRP A 2 -8.35 -21.08 -2.72
CA TRP A 2 -7.90 -19.89 -3.46
C TRP A 2 -6.61 -19.40 -2.81
N LYS A 3 -5.50 -19.46 -3.56
CA LYS A 3 -4.28 -18.77 -3.17
C LYS A 3 -4.52 -17.32 -3.57
N LEU A 4 -4.81 -16.46 -2.60
CA LEU A 4 -4.74 -15.00 -2.82
C LEU A 4 -3.39 -14.75 -3.48
N SER A 5 -3.32 -13.96 -4.56
CA SER A 5 -2.07 -13.57 -5.25
C SER A 5 -1.99 -12.06 -5.21
N THR A 6 -0.89 -11.50 -4.72
CA THR A 6 -0.62 -10.06 -4.84
C THR A 6 0.03 -9.78 -6.20
N MET A 7 -0.12 -8.56 -6.70
CA MET A 7 0.61 -8.13 -7.89
C MET A 7 2.07 -7.78 -7.53
N PRO A 8 3.02 -7.93 -8.47
CA PRO A 8 4.36 -7.38 -8.31
C PRO A 8 4.30 -5.86 -8.10
N PHE A 9 5.25 -5.32 -7.32
CA PHE A 9 5.34 -3.88 -7.07
C PHE A 9 5.63 -3.08 -8.34
N GLU A 10 6.29 -3.69 -9.33
CA GLU A 10 6.64 -3.08 -10.61
C GLU A 10 5.40 -2.83 -11.50
N ILE A 11 4.26 -3.46 -11.17
CA ILE A 11 2.98 -3.11 -11.80
C ILE A 11 2.47 -1.84 -11.11
N GLN A 12 2.72 -0.70 -11.78
CA GLN A 12 2.36 0.64 -11.35
C GLN A 12 0.95 1.03 -11.83
N PRO A 13 0.33 2.08 -11.25
CA PRO A 13 -1.01 2.52 -11.68
C PRO A 13 -1.11 2.74 -13.19
N PHE A 14 -2.17 2.21 -13.81
CA PHE A 14 -2.33 2.22 -15.27
C PHE A 14 -3.79 2.44 -15.69
N TRP A 15 -3.99 2.98 -16.88
CA TRP A 15 -5.32 3.28 -17.43
C TRP A 15 -5.91 2.07 -18.15
N TYR A 16 -7.21 1.84 -17.98
CA TYR A 16 -7.98 0.82 -18.70
C TYR A 16 -8.35 1.24 -20.14
N GLU A 17 -7.58 2.14 -20.74
CA GLU A 17 -7.77 2.57 -22.13
C GLU A 17 -7.81 1.39 -23.13
N PRO A 18 -6.92 0.38 -23.05
CA PRO A 18 -6.97 -0.77 -23.96
C PRO A 18 -8.26 -1.59 -23.86
N GLN A 19 -9.00 -1.48 -22.75
CA GLN A 19 -10.28 -2.15 -22.51
C GLN A 19 -11.48 -1.24 -22.82
N GLY A 20 -11.26 -0.03 -23.33
CA GLY A 20 -12.31 0.94 -23.67
C GLY A 20 -12.77 1.82 -22.51
N PHE A 21 -12.05 1.84 -21.39
CA PHE A 21 -12.38 2.67 -20.22
C PHE A 21 -11.24 3.65 -19.89
N PRO A 22 -11.01 4.68 -20.73
CA PRO A 22 -9.84 5.55 -20.63
C PRO A 22 -9.81 6.44 -19.38
N ASP A 23 -10.95 6.64 -18.71
CA ASP A 23 -11.05 7.42 -17.47
C ASP A 23 -10.97 6.54 -16.21
N ILE A 24 -10.73 5.23 -16.32
CA ILE A 24 -10.53 4.36 -15.16
C ILE A 24 -9.03 4.13 -14.97
N LEU A 25 -8.51 4.55 -13.82
CA LEU A 25 -7.15 4.30 -13.36
C LEU A 25 -7.17 3.15 -12.35
N GLU A 26 -6.45 2.08 -12.66
CA GLU A 26 -6.23 0.96 -11.75
C GLU A 26 -5.12 1.27 -10.76
N PHE A 27 -5.34 0.89 -9.50
CA PHE A 27 -4.31 0.91 -8.47
C PHE A 27 -4.08 -0.53 -8.01
N PRO A 28 -3.01 -1.19 -8.49
CA PRO A 28 -2.75 -2.56 -8.12
C PRO A 28 -2.50 -2.68 -6.62
N PHE A 29 -2.90 -3.82 -6.05
CA PHE A 29 -2.70 -4.14 -4.64
C PHE A 29 -1.50 -5.08 -4.47
N GLN A 30 -0.54 -4.68 -3.62
CA GLN A 30 0.72 -5.39 -3.42
C GLN A 30 1.04 -5.58 -1.94
N GLY A 31 1.81 -6.63 -1.65
CA GLY A 31 2.14 -7.03 -0.28
C GLY A 31 0.91 -7.68 0.38
N TYR A 32 1.04 -8.91 0.86
CA TYR A 32 -0.02 -9.50 1.68
C TYR A 32 0.02 -8.84 3.04
N ILE A 33 -0.48 -7.61 3.15
CA ILE A 33 -0.39 -6.79 4.36
C ILE A 33 -1.68 -6.84 5.18
N ASP A 34 -1.62 -6.20 6.34
CA ASP A 34 -2.75 -6.01 7.27
C ASP A 34 -3.37 -7.33 7.73
N CYS A 35 -4.68 -7.53 7.58
CA CYS A 35 -5.38 -8.67 8.17
C CYS A 35 -4.90 -10.01 7.61
N VAL A 36 -4.52 -10.08 6.32
CA VAL A 36 -4.05 -11.32 5.70
C VAL A 36 -2.77 -11.81 6.35
N TRP A 37 -1.77 -10.92 6.51
CA TRP A 37 -0.53 -11.28 7.20
C TRP A 37 -0.81 -11.67 8.65
N ARG A 38 -1.62 -10.87 9.34
CA ARG A 38 -1.83 -10.99 10.78
C ARG A 38 -2.70 -12.19 11.15
N ASP A 39 -3.59 -12.64 10.27
CA ASP A 39 -4.33 -13.90 10.44
C ASP A 39 -3.42 -15.12 10.30
N ILE A 40 -2.40 -15.05 9.43
CA ILE A 40 -1.44 -16.15 9.23
C ILE A 40 -0.42 -16.21 10.38
N HIS A 41 0.11 -15.06 10.79
CA HIS A 41 1.26 -14.99 11.69
C HIS A 41 0.88 -14.69 13.14
N GLY A 42 -0.26 -14.02 13.37
CA GLY A 42 -0.74 -13.63 14.69
C GLY A 42 -0.74 -12.10 14.89
N TYR A 43 -1.76 -11.62 15.61
CA TYR A 43 -1.97 -10.19 15.82
C TYR A 43 -0.96 -9.57 16.81
N ASP A 44 -0.41 -10.34 17.75
CA ASP A 44 0.54 -9.83 18.73
C ASP A 44 1.96 -9.64 18.17
N LYS A 45 2.20 -10.08 16.93
CA LYS A 45 3.49 -9.96 16.23
C LYS A 45 3.68 -8.60 15.56
N THR A 46 3.46 -7.53 16.32
CA THR A 46 3.47 -6.14 15.81
C THR A 46 4.84 -5.73 15.28
N GLU A 47 5.93 -6.15 15.91
CA GLU A 47 7.29 -5.85 15.46
C GLU A 47 7.65 -6.56 14.14
N GLU A 48 7.31 -7.84 14.01
CA GLU A 48 7.52 -8.60 12.78
C GLU A 48 6.73 -7.99 11.61
N TYR A 49 5.46 -7.62 11.86
CA TYR A 49 4.64 -6.94 10.86
C TYR A 49 5.21 -5.57 10.47
N LEU A 50 5.67 -4.79 11.45
CA LEU A 50 6.30 -3.50 11.20
C LEU A 50 7.58 -3.65 10.35
N ASN A 51 8.41 -4.65 10.63
CA ASN A 51 9.64 -4.90 9.86
C ASN A 51 9.35 -5.32 8.41
N LEU A 52 8.27 -6.08 8.17
CA LEU A 52 7.79 -6.35 6.82
C LEU A 52 7.43 -5.06 6.09
N VAL A 53 6.56 -4.24 6.69
CA VAL A 53 6.10 -2.99 6.05
C VAL A 53 7.27 -2.02 5.80
N LYS A 54 8.23 -1.93 6.72
CA LYS A 54 9.45 -1.13 6.50
C LYS A 54 10.28 -1.62 5.33
N THR A 55 10.38 -2.93 5.14
CA THR A 55 11.08 -3.53 3.99
C THR A 55 10.37 -3.17 2.68
N GLU A 56 9.04 -3.17 2.67
CA GLU A 56 8.25 -2.76 1.51
C GLU A 56 8.40 -1.24 1.23
N ILE A 57 8.43 -0.40 2.28
CA ILE A 57 8.71 1.03 2.17
C ILE A 57 10.09 1.29 1.57
N ASP A 58 11.12 0.62 2.10
CA ASP A 58 12.48 0.75 1.59
C ASP A 58 12.56 0.35 0.12
N TYR A 59 11.88 -0.73 -0.26
CA TYR A 59 11.83 -1.21 -1.63
C TYR A 59 11.19 -0.18 -2.59
N ILE A 60 10.04 0.41 -2.23
CA ILE A 60 9.38 1.39 -3.11
C ILE A 60 10.20 2.69 -3.21
N VAL A 61 10.94 3.05 -2.17
CA VAL A 61 11.83 4.22 -2.18
C VAL A 61 13.05 3.95 -3.05
N GLU A 62 13.68 2.78 -2.92
CA GLU A 62 14.81 2.37 -3.75
C GLU A 62 14.45 2.35 -5.25
N LYS A 63 13.23 1.92 -5.58
CA LYS A 63 12.76 1.74 -6.95
C LYS A 63 11.94 2.90 -7.50
N ASP A 64 11.72 3.96 -6.73
CA ASP A 64 10.85 5.10 -7.07
C ASP A 64 9.44 4.67 -7.55
N LEU A 65 8.78 3.84 -6.73
CA LEU A 65 7.48 3.23 -7.05
C LEU A 65 6.34 3.84 -6.24
N SER A 66 5.15 3.86 -6.84
CA SER A 66 3.88 4.08 -6.15
C SER A 66 3.39 2.77 -5.53
N TRP A 67 2.85 2.84 -4.30
CA TRP A 67 2.33 1.69 -3.57
C TRP A 67 1.02 2.00 -2.85
N SER A 68 0.07 1.06 -2.98
CA SER A 68 -1.24 1.09 -2.36
C SER A 68 -1.21 0.38 -1.01
N TYR A 69 -1.07 1.12 0.09
CA TYR A 69 -1.16 0.56 1.44
C TYR A 69 -2.63 0.42 1.88
N ALA A 70 -3.05 -0.78 2.26
CA ALA A 70 -4.36 -1.04 2.85
C ALA A 70 -4.25 -1.44 4.30
N GLN A 71 -5.21 -0.96 5.09
CA GLN A 71 -5.32 -1.22 6.51
C GLN A 71 -6.79 -1.11 6.92
N HIS A 72 -7.27 -1.99 7.80
CA HIS A 72 -8.61 -1.90 8.38
C HIS A 72 -8.56 -1.46 9.84
N ASP A 73 -9.56 -0.71 10.28
CA ASP A 73 -9.69 -0.24 11.65
C ASP A 73 -9.71 -1.40 12.67
N TRP A 74 -10.55 -2.40 12.44
CA TRP A 74 -10.74 -3.54 13.32
C TRP A 74 -9.49 -4.41 13.45
N SER A 75 -8.68 -4.54 12.39
CA SER A 75 -7.42 -5.28 12.43
C SER A 75 -6.39 -4.45 13.17
N SER A 76 -6.22 -3.18 12.81
CA SER A 76 -5.20 -2.28 13.37
C SER A 76 -5.19 -2.23 14.88
N ILE A 77 -6.37 -2.14 15.50
CA ILE A 77 -6.48 -2.02 16.96
C ILE A 77 -6.26 -3.35 17.70
N LYS A 78 -6.42 -4.48 17.02
CA LYS A 78 -6.28 -5.80 17.62
C LYS A 78 -4.80 -6.09 17.82
N GLY A 79 -4.35 -6.35 19.05
CA GLY A 79 -2.92 -6.50 19.39
C GLY A 79 -2.13 -5.18 19.45
N ASP A 80 -2.72 -4.06 19.01
CA ASP A 80 -2.13 -2.71 19.05
C ASP A 80 -3.22 -1.63 19.24
N PRO A 81 -3.89 -1.58 20.41
CA PRO A 81 -5.04 -0.70 20.63
C PRO A 81 -4.70 0.80 20.59
N LYS A 82 -3.41 1.15 20.66
CA LYS A 82 -2.91 2.52 20.57
C LYS A 82 -2.44 2.88 19.16
N MET A 83 -2.54 1.95 18.20
CA MET A 83 -2.10 2.13 16.81
C MET A 83 -0.64 2.58 16.68
N ILE A 84 0.22 2.06 17.55
CA ILE A 84 1.66 2.35 17.54
C ILE A 84 2.29 1.90 16.22
N VAL A 85 1.87 0.77 15.66
CA VAL A 85 2.32 0.26 14.36
C VAL A 85 1.99 1.26 13.26
N THR A 86 0.72 1.68 13.14
CA THR A 86 0.30 2.64 12.12
C THR A 86 1.05 3.97 12.26
N LYS A 87 1.17 4.49 13.48
CA LYS A 87 1.96 5.70 13.73
C LYS A 87 3.40 5.53 13.24
N THR A 88 4.04 4.41 13.59
CA THR A 88 5.44 4.15 13.24
C THR A 88 5.64 3.98 11.74
N ILE A 89 4.69 3.33 11.04
CA ILE A 89 4.70 3.20 9.58
C ILE A 89 4.67 4.58 8.92
N ILE A 90 3.76 5.45 9.36
CA ILE A 90 3.63 6.82 8.83
C ILE A 90 4.90 7.62 9.07
N GLU A 91 5.42 7.61 10.31
CA GLU A 91 6.65 8.34 10.67
C GLU A 91 7.84 7.86 9.83
N TYR A 92 8.00 6.54 9.67
CA TYR A 92 9.08 5.95 8.88
C TYR A 92 8.97 6.27 7.39
N ALA A 93 7.76 6.19 6.81
CA ALA A 93 7.52 6.55 5.41
C ALA A 93 7.89 8.03 5.15
N LEU A 94 7.48 8.93 6.04
CA LEU A 94 7.83 10.35 5.95
C LEU A 94 9.33 10.58 6.10
N GLU A 95 9.99 9.91 7.04
CA GLU A 95 11.46 9.96 7.21
C GLU A 95 12.20 9.52 5.94
N LYS A 96 11.68 8.50 5.24
CA LYS A 96 12.23 8.00 3.98
C LYS A 96 11.88 8.85 2.75
N GLY A 97 11.12 9.93 2.92
CA GLY A 97 10.74 10.84 1.84
C GLY A 97 9.56 10.34 0.99
N VAL A 98 8.77 9.39 1.47
CA VAL A 98 7.57 8.92 0.77
C VAL A 98 6.52 10.02 0.74
N ASN A 99 6.01 10.32 -0.46
CA ASN A 99 4.87 11.22 -0.63
C ASN A 99 3.56 10.48 -0.37
N ILE A 100 2.99 10.65 0.82
CA ILE A 100 1.68 10.09 1.18
C ILE A 100 0.57 10.94 0.54
N ILE A 101 -0.24 10.33 -0.33
CA ILE A 101 -1.28 11.02 -1.10
C ILE A 101 -2.56 10.19 -1.14
N SER A 102 -3.72 10.84 -1.24
CA SER A 102 -4.99 10.16 -1.44
C SER A 102 -5.09 9.58 -2.86
N TYR A 103 -5.79 8.46 -3.04
CA TYR A 103 -6.10 7.91 -4.37
C TYR A 103 -6.77 8.95 -5.27
N SER A 104 -7.64 9.78 -4.71
CA SER A 104 -8.36 10.82 -5.47
C SER A 104 -7.43 11.92 -5.98
N ASP A 105 -6.42 12.31 -5.21
CA ASP A 105 -5.48 13.36 -5.62
C ASP A 105 -4.41 12.80 -6.54
N TYR A 106 -3.98 11.55 -6.34
CA TYR A 106 -3.15 10.83 -7.29
C TYR A 106 -3.85 10.70 -8.64
N TYR A 107 -5.12 10.29 -8.65
CA TYR A 107 -5.94 10.23 -9.86
C TYR A 107 -5.99 11.59 -10.58
N LYS A 108 -6.31 12.67 -9.85
CA LYS A 108 -6.33 14.03 -10.42
C LYS A 108 -4.97 14.44 -10.99
N LYS A 109 -3.87 14.08 -10.33
CA LYS A 109 -2.50 14.35 -10.80
C LYS A 109 -2.26 13.63 -12.13
N MET A 110 -2.52 12.33 -12.20
CA MET A 110 -2.33 11.52 -13.41
C MET A 110 -3.24 11.96 -14.55
N ALA A 111 -4.52 12.24 -14.27
CA ALA A 111 -5.48 12.69 -15.27
C ALA A 111 -5.09 14.04 -15.91
N LYS A 112 -4.40 14.92 -15.16
CA LYS A 112 -3.83 16.15 -15.71
C LYS A 112 -2.61 15.85 -16.60
N SER A 113 -1.74 14.95 -16.16
CA SER A 113 -0.52 14.58 -16.90
C SER A 113 -0.82 13.85 -18.23
N ASN A 114 -1.89 13.07 -18.30
CA ASN A 114 -2.29 12.31 -19.49
C ASN A 114 -3.07 13.13 -20.54
N ARG A 115 -3.42 14.39 -20.26
CA ARG A 115 -4.28 15.23 -21.11
C ARG A 115 -3.52 16.36 -21.83
N TYR A 116 -2.20 16.23 -21.93
CA TYR A 116 -1.29 17.09 -22.71
C TYR A 116 -0.29 16.22 -23.47
#